data_AF-A0A951LE43-F1
#
_entry.id   AF-A0A951LE43-F1
#
_cell.length_a   1.000
_cell.length_b   1.000
_cell.length_c   1.000
_cell.angle_alpha   90.00
_cell.angle_beta   90.00
_cell.angle_gamma   90.00
#
_symmetry.space_group_name_H-M   'P 1'
#
loop_
_entity.id
_entity.type
_entity.pdbx_description
1 polymer ?
#
loop_
_entity_poly.entity_id
_entity_poly.type
_entity_poly.pdbx_seq_one_letter_code
_entity_poly.pdbx_strand_id
1 'polypeptide(L)'
;MAPETIAAAARAARAAQARALREEARAGGLRFDAYLPPALAEWLLDRIERGVFADPSEAVFAIMDEHRDLERHADLRNQLLSRSVEAAIADPPASVSEAEAETHFRQLFAKPRPAAVWRKRA
;
A
#
# COMPACT_ATOMS: atom_id res chain seq x y z
N MET A 1 -10.77 26.32 12.39
CA MET A 1 -11.13 25.04 13.03
C MET A 1 -9.85 24.31 13.39
N ALA A 2 -9.82 23.56 14.49
CA ALA A 2 -8.63 22.80 14.88
C ALA A 2 -8.31 21.69 13.86
N PRO A 3 -7.02 21.35 13.63
CA PRO A 3 -6.60 20.34 12.66
C PRO A 3 -7.22 18.95 12.90
N GLU A 4 -7.47 18.60 14.16
CA GLU A 4 -8.14 17.34 14.53
C GLU A 4 -9.59 17.27 14.02
N THR A 5 -10.31 18.40 14.01
CA THR A 5 -11.69 18.48 13.52
C THR A 5 -11.77 18.25 12.00
N ILE A 6 -10.77 18.72 11.25
CA ILE A 6 -10.67 18.52 9.81
C ILE A 6 -10.39 17.04 9.50
N ALA A 7 -9.46 16.41 10.23
CA ALA A 7 -9.14 14.99 10.08
C ALA A 7 -10.33 14.08 10.42
N ALA A 8 -11.09 14.42 11.47
CA ALA A 8 -12.30 13.70 11.86
C ALA A 8 -13.39 13.79 10.79
N ALA A 9 -13.65 15.00 10.25
CA ALA A 9 -14.61 15.20 9.18
C ALA A 9 -14.23 14.43 7.90
N ALA A 10 -12.94 14.45 7.51
CA ALA A 10 -12.44 13.69 6.37
C ALA A 10 -12.62 12.17 6.55
N ARG A 11 -12.39 11.65 7.76
CA ARG A 11 -12.61 10.24 8.10
C ARG A 11 -14.09 9.87 7.99
N ALA A 12 -14.98 10.73 8.51
CA ALA A 12 -16.42 10.52 8.45
C ALA A 12 -16.92 10.50 6.99
N ALA A 13 -16.42 11.42 6.14
CA ALA A 13 -16.75 11.45 4.71
C ALA A 13 -16.31 10.17 3.99
N ARG A 14 -15.07 9.69 4.21
CA ARG A 14 -14.58 8.41 3.65
C ARG A 14 -15.43 7.22 4.10
N ALA A 15 -15.80 7.18 5.38
CA ALA A 15 -16.65 6.11 5.90
C ALA A 15 -18.06 6.14 5.30
N ALA A 16 -18.61 7.34 5.04
CA ALA A 16 -19.90 7.49 4.37
C ALA A 16 -19.84 7.02 2.92
N GLN A 17 -18.80 7.39 2.18
CA GLN A 17 -18.57 6.91 0.81
C GLN A 17 -18.48 5.38 0.75
N ALA A 18 -17.70 4.76 1.64
CA ALA A 18 -17.57 3.30 1.72
C ALA A 18 -18.90 2.61 2.08
N ARG A 19 -19.78 3.25 2.86
CA ARG A 19 -21.12 2.73 3.13
C ARG A 19 -22.03 2.81 1.91
N ALA A 20 -21.99 3.94 1.19
CA ALA A 20 -22.81 4.14 0.00
C ALA A 20 -22.51 3.12 -1.11
N LEU A 21 -21.23 2.79 -1.32
CA LEU A 21 -20.81 1.84 -2.35
C LEU A 21 -21.03 0.35 -2.00
N ARG A 22 -21.48 0.05 -0.78
CA ARG A 22 -21.45 -1.33 -0.25
C ARG A 22 -22.41 -2.27 -0.99
N GLU A 23 -23.62 -1.83 -1.31
CA GLU A 23 -24.61 -2.68 -1.98
C GLU A 23 -24.24 -2.94 -3.44
N GLU A 24 -23.75 -1.93 -4.15
CA GLU A 24 -23.21 -2.08 -5.51
C GLU A 24 -22.01 -3.03 -5.53
N ALA A 25 -21.09 -2.89 -4.57
CA ALA A 25 -19.92 -3.76 -4.45
C ALA A 25 -20.30 -5.21 -4.13
N ARG A 26 -21.35 -5.46 -3.32
CA ARG A 26 -21.85 -6.82 -3.07
C ARG A 26 -22.42 -7.46 -4.34
N ALA A 27 -23.07 -6.68 -5.20
CA ALA A 27 -23.71 -7.20 -6.39
C ALA A 27 -22.73 -7.46 -7.55
N GLY A 28 -21.75 -6.58 -7.73
CA GLY A 28 -20.89 -6.58 -8.92
C GLY A 28 -19.38 -6.47 -8.66
N GLY A 29 -18.95 -6.48 -7.40
CA GLY A 29 -17.57 -6.18 -7.03
C GLY A 29 -17.24 -4.68 -7.09
N LEU A 30 -16.01 -4.33 -6.71
CA LEU A 30 -15.51 -2.95 -6.71
C LEU A 30 -14.29 -2.84 -7.62
N ARG A 31 -14.34 -1.94 -8.59
CA ARG A 31 -13.18 -1.54 -9.39
C ARG A 31 -12.61 -0.22 -8.85
N PHE A 32 -11.30 -0.17 -8.70
CA PHE A 32 -10.56 1.04 -8.35
C PHE A 32 -9.18 0.99 -9.01
N ASP A 33 -8.53 2.15 -9.08
CA ASP A 33 -7.16 2.28 -9.56
C ASP A 33 -6.25 2.65 -8.38
N ALA A 34 -5.05 2.08 -8.35
CA ALA A 34 -4.04 2.36 -7.34
C ALA A 34 -2.68 2.64 -7.98
N TYR A 35 -1.96 3.59 -7.41
CA TYR A 35 -0.56 3.84 -7.77
C TYR A 35 0.35 3.01 -6.87
N LEU A 36 1.23 2.21 -7.47
CA LEU A 36 2.29 1.50 -6.75
C LEU A 36 3.57 2.35 -6.77
N PRO A 37 4.16 2.64 -5.60
CA PRO A 37 5.50 3.24 -5.54
C PRO A 37 6.54 2.36 -6.27
N PRO A 38 7.62 2.96 -6.82
CA PRO A 38 8.56 2.24 -7.69
C PRO A 38 9.09 0.91 -7.13
N ALA A 39 9.52 0.88 -5.86
CA ALA A 39 10.04 -0.33 -5.23
C ALA A 39 8.99 -1.46 -5.16
N LEU A 40 7.73 -1.11 -4.91
CA LEU A 40 6.64 -2.09 -4.88
C LEU A 40 6.26 -2.55 -6.28
N ALA A 41 6.31 -1.65 -7.26
CA ALA A 41 6.08 -1.98 -8.67
C ALA A 41 7.16 -2.94 -9.20
N GLU A 42 8.44 -2.67 -8.93
CA GLU A 42 9.55 -3.54 -9.31
C GLU A 42 9.43 -4.93 -8.66
N TRP A 43 9.17 -4.96 -7.35
CA TRP A 43 8.93 -6.22 -6.64
C TRP A 43 7.80 -7.02 -7.28
N LEU A 44 6.66 -6.39 -7.59
CA LEU A 44 5.52 -7.06 -8.19
C LEU A 44 5.85 -7.61 -9.59
N LEU A 45 6.57 -6.83 -10.40
CA LEU A 45 6.99 -7.25 -11.74
C LEU A 45 7.96 -8.44 -11.70
N ASP A 46 8.89 -8.50 -10.75
CA ASP A 46 9.78 -9.65 -10.55
C ASP A 46 9.00 -10.93 -10.20
N ARG A 47 7.93 -10.82 -9.40
CA ARG A 47 7.05 -11.98 -9.12
C ARG A 47 6.34 -12.49 -10.37
N ILE A 48 5.92 -11.57 -11.25
CA ILE A 48 5.29 -11.93 -12.53
C ILE A 48 6.30 -12.56 -13.48
N GLU A 49 7.50 -11.97 -13.60
CA GLU A 49 8.58 -12.51 -14.44
C GLU A 49 8.98 -13.94 -14.04
N ARG A 50 8.97 -14.23 -12.73
CA ARG A 50 9.22 -15.58 -12.19
C ARG A 50 8.05 -16.54 -12.30
N GLY A 51 6.92 -16.11 -12.86
CA GLY A 51 5.71 -16.92 -13.02
C GLY A 51 4.95 -17.22 -11.73
N VAL A 52 5.19 -16.43 -10.66
CA VAL A 52 4.39 -16.55 -9.43
C VAL A 52 2.96 -16.05 -9.66
N PHE A 53 2.83 -14.96 -10.42
CA PHE A 53 1.54 -14.39 -10.83
C PHE A 53 1.56 -14.19 -12.35
N ALA A 54 0.42 -14.35 -13.00
CA ALA A 54 0.26 -14.10 -14.43
C ALA A 54 0.15 -12.60 -14.74
N ASP A 55 -0.48 -11.81 -13.87
CA ASP A 55 -0.62 -10.36 -14.04
C ASP A 55 -0.79 -9.61 -12.69
N PRO A 56 -0.73 -8.25 -12.69
CA PRO A 56 -0.89 -7.47 -11.47
C PRO A 56 -2.24 -7.64 -10.76
N SER A 57 -3.32 -7.94 -11.49
CA SER A 57 -4.65 -8.10 -10.89
C SER A 57 -4.72 -9.39 -10.09
N GLU A 58 -4.19 -10.50 -10.63
CA GLU A 58 -4.08 -11.77 -9.91
C GLU A 58 -3.27 -11.60 -8.63
N ALA A 59 -2.11 -10.94 -8.71
CA ALA A 59 -1.27 -10.68 -7.55
C ALA A 59 -2.01 -9.89 -6.47
N VAL A 60 -2.73 -8.82 -6.85
CA VAL A 60 -3.52 -8.02 -5.91
C VAL A 60 -4.61 -8.86 -5.26
N PHE A 61 -5.31 -9.71 -6.01
CA PHE A 61 -6.34 -10.58 -5.44
C PHE A 61 -5.74 -11.57 -4.44
N ALA A 62 -4.65 -12.25 -4.79
CA ALA A 62 -3.97 -13.20 -3.90
C ALA A 62 -3.48 -12.53 -2.61
N ILE A 63 -2.84 -11.36 -2.71
CA ILE A 63 -2.32 -10.61 -1.56
C ILE A 63 -3.45 -10.09 -0.67
N MET A 64 -4.57 -9.64 -1.24
CA MET A 64 -5.73 -9.21 -0.45
C MET A 64 -6.39 -10.37 0.28
N ASP A 65 -6.45 -11.55 -0.33
CA ASP A 65 -6.98 -12.76 0.29
C ASP A 65 -6.09 -13.23 1.45
N GLU A 66 -4.77 -13.27 1.23
CA GLU A 66 -3.77 -13.56 2.26
C GLU A 66 -3.90 -12.57 3.43
N HIS A 67 -4.05 -11.28 3.15
CA HIS A 67 -4.22 -10.27 4.19
C HIS A 67 -5.48 -10.50 5.02
N ARG A 68 -6.62 -10.82 4.36
CA ARG A 68 -7.88 -11.12 5.02
C ARG A 68 -7.76 -12.35 5.94
N ASP A 69 -7.05 -13.37 5.50
CA ASP A 69 -6.85 -14.58 6.30
C ASP A 69 -5.96 -14.29 7.52
N LEU A 70 -4.91 -13.48 7.35
CA LEU A 70 -4.04 -13.03 8.44
C LEU A 70 -4.74 -12.15 9.48
N GLU A 71 -5.88 -11.51 9.18
CA GLU A 71 -6.64 -10.74 10.18
C GLU A 71 -7.08 -11.61 11.37
N ARG A 72 -7.32 -12.90 11.15
CA ARG A 72 -7.67 -13.86 12.21
C ARG A 72 -6.47 -14.32 13.03
N HIS A 73 -5.25 -14.07 12.54
CA HIS A 73 -3.99 -14.51 13.13
C HIS A 73 -3.17 -13.31 13.62
N ALA A 74 -3.77 -12.54 14.54
CA ALA A 74 -3.15 -11.33 15.09
C ALA A 74 -1.79 -11.61 15.77
N ASP A 75 -1.62 -12.82 16.32
CA ASP A 75 -0.37 -13.30 16.89
C ASP A 75 0.76 -13.36 15.84
N LEU A 76 0.48 -13.90 14.64
CA LEU A 76 1.45 -13.97 13.54
C LEU A 76 1.81 -12.57 13.03
N ARG A 77 0.83 -11.66 12.93
CA ARG A 77 1.07 -10.27 12.55
C ARG A 77 1.96 -9.55 13.55
N ASN A 78 1.71 -9.75 14.84
CA ASN A 78 2.52 -9.17 15.90
C ASN A 78 3.95 -9.74 15.91
N GLN A 79 4.11 -11.04 15.68
CA GLN A 79 5.43 -11.67 15.56
C GLN A 79 6.21 -11.14 14.37
N LEU A 80 5.56 -10.97 13.21
CA LEU A 80 6.21 -10.39 12.04
C LEU A 80 6.66 -8.96 12.32
N LEU A 81 5.80 -8.14 12.94
CA LEU A 81 6.15 -6.78 13.33
C LEU A 81 7.34 -6.75 14.31
N SER A 82 7.35 -7.59 15.34
CA SER A 82 8.46 -7.69 16.29
C SER A 82 9.78 -7.98 15.57
N ARG A 83 9.78 -8.98 14.69
CA ARG A 83 10.97 -9.36 13.91
C ARG A 83 11.43 -8.25 12.97
N SER A 84 10.51 -7.52 12.34
CA SER A 84 10.86 -6.36 11.50
C SER A 84 11.51 -5.24 12.31
N VAL A 85 11.01 -4.96 13.51
CA VAL A 85 11.61 -3.95 14.42
C VAL A 85 12.98 -4.41 14.89
N GLU A 86 13.12 -5.66 15.33
CA GLU A 86 14.40 -6.24 15.73
C GLU A 86 15.44 -6.17 14.62
N ALA A 87 15.05 -6.51 13.38
CA ALA A 87 15.93 -6.41 12.22
C ALA A 87 16.37 -4.96 11.95
N ALA A 88 15.45 -3.99 12.04
CA ALA A 88 15.76 -2.58 11.85
C ALA A 88 16.66 -2.00 12.97
N ILE A 89 16.55 -2.51 14.20
CA ILE A 89 17.46 -2.15 15.30
C ILE A 89 18.85 -2.74 15.07
N ALA A 90 18.93 -3.96 14.56
CA ALA A 90 20.19 -4.66 14.30
C ALA A 90 20.98 -4.05 13.12
N ASP A 91 20.28 -3.48 12.12
CA ASP A 91 20.86 -2.78 10.98
C ASP A 91 20.35 -1.33 10.91
N PRO A 92 20.79 -0.46 11.85
CA PRO A 92 20.31 0.90 11.89
C PRO A 92 20.82 1.67 10.66
N PRO A 93 19.95 2.38 9.93
CA PRO A 93 20.41 3.24 8.84
C PRO A 93 21.38 4.30 9.38
N ALA A 94 22.28 4.78 8.53
CA ALA A 94 23.13 5.92 8.86
C ALA A 94 22.26 7.05 9.42
N SER A 95 22.67 7.60 10.57
CA SER A 95 21.93 8.67 11.22
C SER A 95 21.82 9.88 10.29
N VAL A 96 20.64 10.08 9.71
CA VAL A 96 20.27 11.31 8.99
C VAL A 96 19.54 12.23 9.94
N SER A 97 19.87 13.52 9.90
CA SER A 97 19.11 14.51 10.65
C SER A 97 17.69 14.64 10.10
N GLU A 98 16.76 15.10 10.93
CA GLU A 98 15.38 15.35 10.53
C GLU A 98 15.30 16.31 9.32
N ALA A 99 16.15 17.35 9.30
CA ALA A 99 16.21 18.31 8.19
C ALA A 99 16.71 17.67 6.88
N GLU A 100 17.67 16.75 6.96
CA GLU A 100 18.14 15.99 5.79
C GLU A 100 17.07 15.03 5.29
N ALA A 101 16.37 14.34 6.19
CA ALA A 101 15.26 13.46 5.83
C ALA A 101 14.11 14.23 5.16
N GLU A 102 13.70 15.36 5.73
CA GLU A 102 12.65 16.22 5.16
C GLU A 102 13.04 16.73 3.77
N THR A 103 14.29 17.15 3.59
CA THR A 103 14.82 17.61 2.30
C THR A 103 14.84 16.48 1.27
N HIS A 104 15.28 15.29 1.68
CA HIS A 104 15.28 14.10 0.83
C HIS A 104 13.86 13.72 0.37
N PHE A 105 12.89 13.70 1.29
CA PHE A 105 11.49 13.44 0.94
C PHE A 105 10.93 14.49 -0.03
N ARG A 106 11.15 15.78 0.23
CA ARG A 106 10.73 16.84 -0.71
C ARG A 106 11.30 16.63 -2.11
N GLN A 107 12.57 16.27 -2.23
CA GLN A 107 13.20 16.01 -3.53
C GLN A 107 12.60 14.78 -4.23
N LEU A 108 12.33 13.70 -3.49
CA LEU A 108 11.67 12.51 -4.04
C LEU A 108 10.28 12.82 -4.62
N PHE A 109 9.51 13.67 -3.94
CA PHE A 109 8.14 14.01 -4.35
C PHE A 109 8.04 15.20 -5.32
N ALA A 110 9.09 16.00 -5.50
CA ALA A 110 9.06 17.22 -6.33
C ALA A 110 9.05 16.96 -7.85
N LYS A 111 9.50 15.78 -8.31
CA LYS A 111 9.55 15.47 -9.75
C LYS A 111 8.56 14.36 -10.10
N PRO A 112 7.43 14.65 -10.78
CA PRO A 112 6.54 13.60 -11.27
C PRO A 112 7.31 12.74 -12.27
N ARG A 113 7.51 11.47 -11.92
CA ARG A 113 8.04 10.47 -12.85
C ARG A 113 6.85 9.81 -13.57
N PRO A 114 6.94 9.58 -14.88
CA PRO A 114 5.87 8.87 -15.59
C PRO A 114 5.71 7.48 -14.95
N ALA A 115 4.47 7.14 -14.58
CA ALA A 115 4.14 5.83 -14.05
C ALA A 115 4.02 4.82 -15.20
N ALA A 116 4.55 3.61 -15.01
CA ALA A 116 4.31 2.50 -15.93
C ALA A 116 2.83 2.09 -15.86
N VAL A 117 2.20 1.84 -17.01
CA VAL A 117 0.81 1.40 -17.10
C VAL A 117 0.78 0.01 -17.73
N TRP A 118 0.24 -0.97 -17.01
CA TRP A 118 0.00 -2.31 -17.55
C TRP A 118 -1.11 -2.26 -18.62
N ARG A 119 -0.81 -2.73 -19.84
CA ARG A 119 -1.79 -2.87 -20.93
C ARG A 119 -1.90 -4.34 -21.31
N LYS A 120 -3.11 -4.88 -21.38
CA LYS A 120 -3.34 -6.22 -21.93
C LYS A 120 -2.87 -6.23 -23.40
N ARG A 121 -2.02 -7.18 -23.77
CA ARG A 121 -1.73 -7.43 -25.20
C ARG A 121 -2.98 -8.06 -25.81
N ALA A 122 -3.45 -7.48 -26.92
CA ALA A 122 -4.55 -8.02 -27.72
C ALA A 122 -4.14 -9.31 -28.43
#